data_AF-A0AAD4PFE5-F1
#
_entry.id   AF-A0AAD4PFE5-F1
#
_cell.length_a   1.000
_cell.length_b   1.000
_cell.length_c   1.000
_cell.angle_alpha   90.00
_cell.angle_beta   90.00
_cell.angle_gamma   90.00
#
_symmetry.space_group_name_H-M   'P 1'
#
loop_
_entity.id
_entity.type
_entity.pdbx_description
1 polymer ?
#
loop_
_entity_poly.entity_id
_entity_poly.type
_entity_poly.pdbx_seq_one_letter_code
_entity_poly.pdbx_strand_id
1 'polypeptide(L)'
;MTARQRAMYERSQDAESTLAGFAEELIALPSGYREKEKPQTAEDIQKAALKSQKRKQQADERREKDKQKTMERLLKKQESGKQRAAARHKSQQKHALPSLTYMNTLDGAYILVPPGQEFPMQAKAAVTAPTHQLCGIAGCGNRKIYSCSKTNTPLCSFACYRKNLALA
;
A
#
# COMPACT_ATOMS: atom_id res chain seq x y z
N MET A 1 -16.13 2.68 34.15
CA MET A 1 -15.06 2.17 35.03
C MET A 1 -13.77 1.99 34.23
N THR A 2 -12.74 2.80 34.53
CA THR A 2 -11.40 2.65 33.93
C THR A 2 -10.64 1.49 34.57
N ALA A 3 -9.62 0.93 33.90
CA ALA A 3 -8.85 -0.21 34.39
C ALA A 3 -8.26 0.03 35.79
N ARG A 4 -7.87 1.28 36.09
CA ARG A 4 -7.33 1.67 37.40
C ARG A 4 -8.39 1.63 38.53
N GLN A 5 -9.65 1.90 38.19
CA GLN A 5 -10.75 1.85 39.15
C GLN A 5 -11.15 0.39 39.46
N ARG A 6 -11.08 -0.52 38.49
CA ARG A 6 -11.31 -1.96 38.74
C ARG A 6 -10.24 -2.57 39.66
N ALA A 7 -8.97 -2.26 39.42
CA ALA A 7 -7.86 -2.77 40.24
C ALA A 7 -7.90 -2.30 41.70
N MET A 8 -8.39 -1.08 41.96
CA MET A 8 -8.59 -0.59 43.33
C MET A 8 -9.72 -1.34 44.04
N TYR A 9 -10.80 -1.66 43.32
CA TYR A 9 -11.96 -2.35 43.88
C TYR A 9 -11.70 -3.84 44.16
N GLU A 10 -10.95 -4.53 43.29
CA GLU A 10 -10.57 -5.94 43.51
C GLU A 10 -9.68 -6.09 44.77
N ARG A 11 -8.71 -5.19 44.97
CA ARG A 11 -7.85 -5.21 46.16
C ARG A 11 -8.62 -4.96 47.48
N SER A 12 -9.69 -4.15 47.45
CA SER A 12 -10.53 -3.94 48.63
C SER A 12 -11.41 -5.15 48.95
N GLN A 13 -11.91 -5.87 47.93
CA GLN A 13 -12.75 -7.06 48.15
C GLN A 13 -11.96 -8.24 48.69
N ASP A 14 -10.71 -8.44 48.24
CA ASP A 14 -9.85 -9.49 48.79
C ASP A 14 -9.50 -9.26 50.27
N ALA A 15 -9.31 -8.00 50.67
CA ALA A 15 -9.03 -7.63 52.06
C ALA A 15 -10.23 -7.81 52.99
N GLU A 16 -11.45 -7.65 52.47
CA GLU A 16 -12.69 -7.80 53.25
C GLU A 16 -13.16 -9.27 53.29
N SER A 17 -12.89 -10.06 52.24
CA SER A 17 -13.25 -11.48 52.18
C SER A 17 -12.27 -12.42 52.88
N THR A 18 -11.04 -11.99 53.21
CA THR A 18 -10.10 -12.77 54.05
C THR A 18 -10.20 -12.48 55.54
N LEU A 19 -11.00 -11.48 55.97
CA LEU A 19 -11.11 -11.05 57.37
C LEU A 19 -12.32 -11.66 58.11
N ALA A 20 -13.21 -12.38 57.42
CA ALA A 20 -14.46 -12.89 57.99
C ALA A 20 -14.41 -14.36 58.49
N GLY A 21 -13.26 -15.03 58.42
CA GLY A 21 -13.18 -16.49 58.66
C GLY A 21 -12.24 -16.99 59.77
N PHE A 22 -11.28 -16.20 60.25
CA PHE A 22 -10.32 -16.63 61.27
C PHE A 22 -9.99 -15.47 62.21
N ALA A 23 -10.89 -15.22 63.16
CA ALA A 23 -10.56 -14.48 64.38
C ALA A 23 -9.89 -15.46 65.36
N GLU A 24 -8.68 -15.92 65.02
CA GLU A 24 -7.81 -16.59 65.96
C GLU A 24 -6.83 -15.54 66.49
N GLU A 25 -6.91 -15.34 67.80
CA GLU A 25 -6.12 -14.43 68.62
C GLU A 25 -4.66 -14.40 68.16
N LEU A 26 -4.26 -13.32 67.49
CA LEU A 26 -2.89 -13.11 67.01
C LEU A 26 -1.94 -12.98 68.21
N ILE A 27 -1.50 -14.12 68.74
CA ILE A 27 -0.36 -14.22 69.64
C ILE A 27 0.84 -13.64 68.90
N ALA A 28 1.33 -12.50 69.37
CA ALA A 28 2.56 -11.91 68.87
C ALA A 28 3.71 -12.90 69.15
N LEU A 29 4.19 -13.56 68.09
CA LEU A 29 5.48 -14.24 68.11
C LEU A 29 6.53 -13.23 68.56
N PRO A 30 7.49 -13.59 69.44
CA PRO A 30 8.62 -12.74 69.74
C PRO A 30 9.30 -12.43 68.43
N SER A 31 9.11 -11.20 67.94
CA SER A 31 9.79 -10.73 66.75
C SER A 31 11.27 -10.86 67.06
N GLY A 32 11.93 -11.84 66.44
CA GLY A 32 13.38 -11.97 66.38
C GLY A 32 14.03 -10.83 65.60
N TYR A 33 13.47 -9.63 65.67
CA TYR A 33 14.17 -8.40 65.40
C TYR A 33 15.10 -8.19 66.59
N ARG A 34 16.24 -8.90 66.56
CA ARG A 34 17.48 -8.29 67.00
C ARG A 34 17.52 -6.97 66.24
N GLU A 35 17.15 -5.91 66.93
CA GLU A 35 17.64 -4.56 66.73
C GLU A 35 19.15 -4.75 66.56
N LYS A 36 19.59 -5.00 65.32
CA LYS A 36 21.00 -5.15 65.01
C LYS A 36 21.53 -3.78 65.34
N GLU A 37 22.19 -3.75 66.50
CA GLU A 37 23.03 -2.70 67.03
C GLU A 37 23.41 -1.77 65.88
N LYS A 38 22.93 -0.52 65.95
CA LYS A 38 23.56 0.57 65.19
C LYS A 38 25.07 0.28 65.27
N PRO A 39 25.80 0.16 64.16
CA PRO A 39 27.18 -0.31 64.19
C PRO A 39 27.96 0.58 65.18
N GLN A 40 28.26 0.04 66.36
CA GLN A 40 28.95 0.76 67.45
C GLN A 40 30.47 0.69 67.25
N THR A 41 30.94 -0.12 66.31
CA THR A 41 32.35 -0.26 65.92
C THR A 41 32.65 0.59 64.68
N ALA A 42 33.75 1.35 64.72
CA ALA A 42 34.15 2.27 63.65
C ALA A 42 34.30 1.59 62.27
N GLU A 43 34.63 0.30 62.25
CA GLU A 43 34.80 -0.48 61.02
C GLU A 43 33.47 -0.84 60.33
N ASP A 44 32.41 -1.06 61.09
CA ASP A 44 31.10 -1.44 60.52
C ASP A 44 30.35 -0.22 59.99
N ILE A 45 30.60 0.98 60.56
CA ILE A 45 30.16 2.26 59.99
C ILE A 45 30.82 2.50 58.63
N GLN A 46 32.12 2.21 58.49
CA GLN A 46 32.84 2.35 57.22
C GLN A 46 32.32 1.36 56.16
N LYS A 47 32.11 0.09 56.52
CA LYS A 47 31.52 -0.91 55.62
C LYS A 47 30.10 -0.54 55.19
N ALA A 48 29.29 0.03 56.10
CA ALA A 48 27.95 0.52 55.77
C ALA A 48 27.99 1.74 54.83
N ALA A 49 28.92 2.68 55.06
CA ALA A 49 29.13 3.84 54.20
C ALA A 49 29.55 3.43 52.77
N LEU A 50 30.52 2.52 52.64
CA LEU A 50 30.96 1.98 51.35
C LEU A 50 29.82 1.25 50.61
N LYS A 51 29.00 0.47 51.33
CA LYS A 51 27.85 -0.23 50.74
C LYS A 51 26.76 0.74 50.29
N SER A 52 26.52 1.80 51.06
CA SER A 52 25.58 2.86 50.69
C SER A 52 26.07 3.62 49.45
N GLN A 53 27.35 3.99 49.42
CA GLN A 53 27.97 4.65 48.27
C GLN A 53 27.88 3.79 47.01
N LYS A 54 28.14 2.48 47.11
CA LYS A 54 28.02 1.54 45.98
C LYS A 54 26.58 1.45 45.46
N ARG A 55 25.58 1.45 46.35
CA ARG A 55 24.15 1.46 45.96
C ARG A 55 23.77 2.78 45.28
N LYS A 56 24.29 3.91 45.75
CA LYS A 56 24.09 5.23 45.14
C LYS A 56 24.68 5.29 43.74
N GLN A 57 25.95 4.88 43.58
CA GLN A 57 26.62 4.82 42.26
C GLN A 57 25.86 3.95 41.27
N GLN A 58 25.39 2.76 41.69
CA GLN A 58 24.62 1.88 40.81
C GLN A 58 23.27 2.49 40.39
N ALA A 59 22.62 3.25 41.27
CA ALA A 59 21.38 3.94 40.94
C ALA A 59 21.62 5.09 39.93
N ASP A 60 22.69 5.84 40.12
CA ASP A 60 23.07 6.94 39.23
C ASP A 60 23.50 6.41 37.85
N GLU A 61 24.30 5.34 37.79
CA GLU A 61 24.71 4.67 36.55
C GLU A 61 23.50 4.12 35.77
N ARG A 62 22.50 3.57 36.47
CA ARG A 62 21.24 3.12 35.83
C ARG A 62 20.47 4.30 35.25
N ARG A 63 20.35 5.41 35.99
CA ARG A 63 19.69 6.63 35.52
C ARG A 63 20.36 7.20 34.27
N GLU A 64 21.69 7.22 34.23
CA GLU A 64 22.44 7.71 33.07
C GLU A 64 22.30 6.79 31.86
N LYS A 65 22.37 5.47 32.07
CA LYS A 65 22.14 4.48 31.00
C LYS A 65 20.73 4.58 30.42
N ASP A 66 19.72 4.81 31.26
CA ASP A 66 18.34 4.99 30.79
C ASP A 66 18.15 6.32 30.05
N LYS A 67 18.80 7.40 30.48
CA LYS A 67 18.86 8.67 29.73
C LYS A 67 19.56 8.48 28.37
N GLN A 68 20.67 7.77 28.31
CA GLN A 68 21.37 7.50 27.05
C GLN A 68 20.53 6.64 26.11
N LYS A 69 19.92 5.55 26.60
CA LYS A 69 19.03 4.69 25.80
C LYS A 69 17.81 5.43 25.28
N THR A 70 17.25 6.36 26.06
CA THR A 70 16.14 7.20 25.60
C THR A 70 16.59 8.18 24.53
N MET A 71 17.75 8.82 24.70
CA MET A 71 18.35 9.69 23.67
C MET A 71 18.63 8.94 22.37
N GLU A 72 19.24 7.75 22.43
CA GLU A 72 19.51 6.92 21.25
C GLU A 72 18.22 6.49 20.55
N ARG A 73 17.19 6.08 21.31
CA ARG A 73 15.88 5.74 20.74
C ARG A 73 15.25 6.93 20.03
N LEU A 74 15.33 8.12 20.61
CA LEU A 74 14.77 9.35 20.03
C LEU A 74 15.52 9.76 18.75
N LEU A 75 16.85 9.77 18.78
CA LEU A 75 17.69 10.13 17.63
C LEU A 75 17.58 9.11 16.49
N LYS A 76 17.58 7.81 16.79
CA LYS A 76 17.42 6.75 15.77
C LYS A 76 16.01 6.71 15.17
N LYS A 77 14.99 7.10 15.96
CA LYS A 77 13.60 7.23 15.46
C LYS A 77 13.45 8.44 14.52
N GLN A 78 14.21 9.52 14.73
CA GLN A 78 14.28 10.64 13.80
C GLN A 78 14.86 10.25 12.44
N GLU A 79 15.95 9.47 12.41
CA GLU A 79 16.58 9.04 11.15
C GLU A 79 15.68 8.09 10.33
N SER A 80 15.04 7.12 10.98
CA SER A 80 14.14 6.18 10.30
C SER A 80 12.86 6.84 9.73
N GLY A 81 12.38 7.92 10.34
CA GLY A 81 11.28 8.73 9.81
C GLY A 81 11.66 9.49 8.53
N LYS A 82 12.86 10.09 8.51
CA LYS A 82 13.37 10.86 7.35
C LYS A 82 13.64 9.96 6.14
N GLN A 83 14.19 8.76 6.35
CA GLN A 83 14.42 7.80 5.27
C GLN A 83 13.11 7.29 4.64
N ARG A 84 12.06 7.05 5.45
CA ARG A 84 10.74 6.67 4.93
C ARG A 84 10.06 7.80 4.14
N ALA A 85 10.23 9.06 4.56
CA ALA A 85 9.71 10.20 3.82
C ALA A 85 10.46 10.38 2.48
N ALA A 86 11.78 10.31 2.49
CA ALA A 86 12.60 10.43 1.28
C ALA A 86 12.32 9.29 0.26
N ALA A 87 12.13 8.06 0.74
CA ALA A 87 11.77 6.92 -0.12
C ALA A 87 10.36 7.08 -0.76
N ARG A 88 9.39 7.65 -0.03
CA ARG A 88 8.05 7.95 -0.57
C ARG A 88 8.06 9.06 -1.62
N HIS A 89 8.89 10.10 -1.45
CA HIS A 89 9.01 11.15 -2.45
C HIS A 89 9.72 10.67 -3.73
N LYS A 90 10.68 9.75 -3.61
CA LYS A 90 11.39 9.19 -4.78
C LYS A 90 10.53 8.22 -5.60
N SER A 91 9.57 7.51 -4.98
CA SER A 91 8.60 6.67 -5.71
C SER A 91 7.43 7.46 -6.32
N GLN A 92 7.26 8.73 -5.96
CA GLN A 92 6.31 9.65 -6.59
C GLN A 92 6.90 10.39 -7.81
N GLN A 93 8.22 10.38 -8.00
CA GLN A 93 8.83 10.61 -9.31
C GLN A 93 8.60 9.37 -10.19
N LYS A 94 7.34 9.07 -10.50
CA LYS A 94 7.04 8.25 -11.66
C LYS A 94 7.63 9.01 -12.85
N HIS A 95 8.45 8.33 -13.66
CA HIS A 95 8.88 8.84 -14.96
C HIS A 95 7.61 9.33 -15.67
N ALA A 96 7.51 10.64 -15.89
CA ALA A 96 6.42 11.25 -16.63
C ALA A 96 6.62 10.85 -18.09
N LEU A 97 6.29 9.61 -18.41
CA LEU A 97 6.11 9.19 -19.78
C LEU A 97 4.96 10.04 -20.33
N PRO A 98 5.08 10.59 -21.55
CA PRO A 98 4.01 11.38 -22.14
C PRO A 98 2.75 10.49 -22.23
N SER A 99 1.80 10.71 -21.33
CA SER A 99 0.56 9.93 -21.28
C SER A 99 -0.58 10.70 -21.92
N LEU A 100 -1.27 10.05 -22.85
CA LEU A 100 -2.53 10.52 -23.39
C LEU A 100 -3.56 10.64 -22.25
N THR A 101 -4.25 11.77 -22.13
CA THR A 101 -5.25 11.97 -21.06
C THR A 101 -6.65 11.99 -21.67
N TYR A 102 -7.52 11.08 -21.21
CA TYR A 102 -8.94 11.07 -21.56
C TYR A 102 -9.75 11.82 -20.50
N MET A 103 -10.63 12.73 -20.93
CA MET A 103 -11.52 13.48 -20.06
C MET A 103 -12.95 13.37 -20.58
N ASN A 104 -13.89 13.00 -19.71
CA ASN A 104 -15.31 12.97 -20.02
C ASN A 104 -16.04 13.96 -19.12
N THR A 105 -16.67 14.95 -19.74
CA THR A 105 -17.41 16.04 -19.07
C THR A 105 -18.82 16.11 -19.63
N LEU A 106 -19.69 16.91 -19.00
CA LEU A 106 -21.07 17.09 -19.50
C LEU A 106 -21.11 17.72 -20.90
N ASP A 107 -20.10 18.53 -21.25
CA ASP A 107 -19.99 19.17 -22.56
C ASP A 107 -19.49 18.21 -23.66
N GLY A 108 -18.84 17.11 -23.26
CA GLY A 108 -18.33 16.10 -24.18
C GLY A 108 -17.11 15.34 -23.69
N ALA A 109 -16.61 14.47 -24.57
CA ALA A 109 -15.43 13.65 -24.35
C ALA A 109 -14.22 14.18 -25.14
N TYR A 110 -13.09 14.34 -24.45
CA TYR A 110 -11.87 14.92 -24.98
C TYR A 110 -10.68 13.97 -24.76
N ILE A 111 -9.76 13.96 -25.72
CA ILE A 111 -8.49 13.25 -25.63
C ILE A 111 -7.37 14.29 -25.77
N LEU A 112 -6.59 14.48 -24.71
CA LEU A 112 -5.47 15.41 -24.68
C LEU A 112 -4.17 14.66 -25.01
N VAL A 113 -3.49 15.14 -26.03
CA VAL A 113 -2.18 14.63 -26.49
C VAL A 113 -1.08 15.52 -25.93
N PRO A 114 -0.03 14.97 -25.28
CA PRO A 114 1.12 15.74 -24.85
C PRO A 114 1.84 16.43 -26.03
N PRO A 115 2.46 17.61 -25.80
CA PRO A 115 3.19 18.32 -26.85
C PRO A 115 4.37 17.47 -27.36
N GLY A 116 4.55 17.42 -28.69
CA GLY A 116 5.60 16.65 -29.36
C GLY A 116 5.26 15.19 -29.64
N GLN A 117 4.07 14.72 -29.25
CA GLN A 117 3.56 13.39 -29.60
C GLN A 117 2.49 13.49 -30.69
N GLU A 118 2.57 12.64 -31.71
CA GLU A 118 1.52 12.55 -32.73
C GLU A 118 0.30 11.78 -32.21
N PHE A 119 -0.90 12.16 -32.65
CA PHE A 119 -2.12 11.41 -32.36
C PHE A 119 -2.05 10.04 -33.08
N PRO A 120 -2.30 8.92 -32.38
CA PRO A 120 -2.04 7.58 -32.92
C PRO A 120 -2.94 7.21 -34.10
N MET A 121 -4.07 7.89 -34.30
CA MET A 121 -4.96 7.64 -35.43
C MET A 121 -4.75 8.69 -36.52
N GLN A 122 -4.42 8.23 -37.71
CA GLN A 122 -4.40 9.08 -38.88
C GLN A 122 -5.82 9.22 -39.44
N ALA A 123 -6.19 10.45 -39.81
CA ALA A 123 -7.42 10.69 -40.53
C ALA A 123 -7.37 9.95 -41.88
N LYS A 124 -8.34 9.05 -42.11
CA LYS A 124 -8.50 8.36 -43.40
C LYS A 124 -9.74 8.91 -44.08
N ALA A 125 -9.59 9.26 -45.36
CA ALA A 125 -10.74 9.55 -46.20
C ALA A 125 -11.60 8.29 -46.36
N ALA A 126 -12.91 8.49 -46.51
CA ALA A 126 -13.82 7.40 -46.83
C ALA A 126 -13.39 6.76 -48.16
N VAL A 127 -13.21 5.44 -48.16
CA VAL A 127 -12.93 4.69 -49.39
C VAL A 127 -14.21 4.69 -50.23
N THR A 128 -14.14 5.21 -51.45
CA THR A 128 -15.26 5.15 -52.39
C THR A 128 -15.59 3.70 -52.74
N ALA A 129 -16.87 3.34 -52.74
CA ALA A 129 -17.29 2.00 -53.12
C ALA A 129 -16.84 1.69 -54.57
N PRO A 130 -16.38 0.45 -54.85
CA PRO A 130 -16.01 0.07 -56.21
C PRO A 130 -17.22 0.18 -57.13
N THR A 131 -17.02 0.74 -58.32
CA THR A 131 -18.07 0.89 -59.32
C THR A 131 -18.62 -0.47 -59.74
N HIS A 132 -19.93 -0.58 -59.93
CA HIS A 132 -20.57 -1.80 -60.41
C HIS A 132 -20.02 -2.18 -61.80
N GLN A 133 -19.51 -3.41 -61.92
CA GLN A 133 -19.08 -3.96 -63.21
C GLN A 133 -20.31 -4.33 -64.04
N LEU A 134 -20.32 -3.93 -65.31
CA LEU A 134 -21.35 -4.29 -66.29
C LEU A 134 -20.95 -5.55 -67.07
N CYS A 135 -21.91 -6.14 -67.76
CA CYS A 135 -21.69 -7.23 -68.71
C CYS A 135 -20.78 -6.79 -69.85
N GLY A 136 -19.79 -7.61 -70.21
CA GLY A 136 -18.79 -7.30 -71.24
C GLY A 136 -19.27 -7.50 -72.68
N ILE A 137 -20.55 -7.77 -72.91
CA ILE A 137 -21.12 -8.00 -74.24
C ILE A 137 -21.65 -6.71 -74.83
N ALA A 138 -21.31 -6.45 -76.09
CA ALA A 138 -21.82 -5.32 -76.84
C ALA A 138 -23.37 -5.30 -76.80
N GLY A 139 -23.93 -4.21 -76.26
CA GLY A 139 -25.37 -4.01 -76.12
C GLY A 139 -26.00 -4.57 -74.84
N CYS A 140 -25.23 -5.10 -73.89
CA CYS A 140 -25.75 -5.54 -72.60
C CYS A 140 -25.35 -4.58 -71.46
N GLY A 141 -26.30 -3.77 -70.99
CA GLY A 141 -26.12 -2.84 -69.86
C GLY A 141 -26.37 -3.44 -68.47
N ASN A 142 -26.56 -4.75 -68.38
CA ASN A 142 -26.88 -5.41 -67.11
C ASN A 142 -25.64 -5.51 -66.21
N ARG A 143 -25.86 -5.47 -64.90
CA ARG A 143 -24.80 -5.70 -63.91
C ARG A 143 -24.23 -7.12 -64.05
N LYS A 144 -22.93 -7.25 -63.82
CA LYS A 144 -22.24 -8.53 -63.76
C LYS A 144 -22.83 -9.40 -62.64
N ILE A 145 -23.15 -10.65 -62.98
CA ILE A 145 -23.54 -11.69 -62.01
C ILE A 145 -22.38 -12.64 -61.76
N TYR A 146 -21.64 -13.01 -62.81
CA TYR A 146 -20.49 -13.92 -62.72
C TYR A 146 -19.41 -13.55 -63.74
N SER A 147 -18.22 -14.13 -63.59
CA SER A 147 -17.14 -14.05 -64.58
C SER A 147 -17.04 -15.38 -65.32
N CYS A 148 -16.89 -15.36 -66.63
CA CYS A 148 -16.60 -16.57 -67.39
C CYS A 148 -15.17 -17.06 -67.10
N SER A 149 -14.97 -18.32 -66.70
CA SER A 149 -13.63 -18.85 -66.41
C SER A 149 -12.72 -18.98 -67.63
N LYS A 150 -13.29 -19.15 -68.83
CA LYS A 150 -12.52 -19.34 -70.07
C LYS A 150 -12.04 -18.04 -70.69
N THR A 151 -12.86 -16.99 -70.60
CA THR A 151 -12.62 -15.70 -71.26
C THR A 151 -12.38 -14.56 -70.27
N ASN A 152 -12.55 -14.82 -68.96
CA ASN A 152 -12.48 -13.84 -67.88
C ASN A 152 -13.39 -12.62 -68.08
N THR A 153 -14.40 -12.71 -68.96
CA THR A 153 -15.34 -11.61 -69.20
C THR A 153 -16.48 -11.60 -68.17
N PRO A 154 -16.90 -10.42 -67.70
CA PRO A 154 -18.04 -10.29 -66.80
C PRO A 154 -19.35 -10.51 -67.57
N LEU A 155 -20.23 -11.36 -67.05
CA LEU A 155 -21.49 -11.74 -67.70
C LEU A 155 -22.68 -11.63 -66.75
N CYS A 156 -23.86 -11.38 -67.32
CA CYS A 156 -25.10 -11.31 -66.55
C CYS A 156 -26.00 -12.55 -66.70
N SER A 157 -25.90 -13.33 -67.79
CA SER A 157 -26.82 -14.44 -68.05
C SER A 157 -26.24 -15.50 -68.98
N PHE A 158 -26.86 -16.68 -69.00
CA PHE A 158 -26.44 -17.77 -69.88
C PHE A 158 -26.56 -17.41 -71.38
N ALA A 159 -27.56 -16.61 -71.76
CA ALA A 159 -27.68 -16.09 -73.13
C ALA A 159 -26.46 -15.24 -73.52
N CYS A 160 -25.98 -14.40 -72.59
CA CYS A 160 -24.74 -13.66 -72.73
C CYS A 160 -23.54 -14.60 -72.81
N TYR A 161 -23.47 -15.62 -71.97
CA TYR A 161 -22.41 -16.63 -72.05
C TYR A 161 -22.30 -17.30 -73.42
N ARG A 162 -23.43 -17.70 -74.04
CA ARG A 162 -23.42 -18.28 -75.39
C ARG A 162 -22.92 -17.31 -76.46
N LYS A 163 -23.33 -16.03 -76.39
CA LYS A 163 -22.83 -14.98 -77.29
C LYS A 163 -21.33 -14.75 -77.10
N ASN A 164 -20.87 -14.73 -75.85
CA ASN A 164 -19.46 -14.57 -75.52
C ASN A 164 -18.60 -15.75 -75.99
N LEU A 165 -19.11 -16.99 -75.94
CA LEU A 165 -18.44 -18.16 -76.52
C LEU A 165 -18.43 -18.16 -78.05
N ALA A 166 -19.40 -17.52 -78.70
CA ALA A 166 -19.43 -17.38 -80.16
C ALA A 166 -18.51 -16.25 -80.69
N LEU A 167 -18.07 -15.37 -79.79
CA LEU A 167 -17.15 -14.26 -80.08
C LEU A 167 -15.69 -14.55 -79.69
N ALA A 168 -15.45 -15.64 -78.96
CA ALA A 168 -14.13 -16.12 -78.54
C ALA A 168 -13.59 -17.15 -79.53
#